data_AF-A0A183FBA5-F1
#
_entry.id   AF-A0A183FBA5-F1
#
_cell.length_a   1.000
_cell.length_b   1.000
_cell.length_c   1.000
_cell.angle_alpha   90.00
_cell.angle_beta   90.00
_cell.angle_gamma   90.00
#
_symmetry.space_group_name_H-M   'P 1'
#
loop_
_entity.id
_entity.type
_entity.pdbx_description
1 polymer ?
#
loop_
_entity_poly.entity_id
_entity_poly.type
_entity_poly.pdbx_seq_one_letter_code
_entity_poly.pdbx_strand_id
1 'polypeptide(L)'
;MELIVSDDLKNPKKLNLTTPNKSYSGNREFCVKDSFVIFRNGQLISGVLDKSLLGSSSKTNIFYILLRDFGEDAAVDAMWRLARMMPLYLSNRGFSIGIGDVHPSPQLLREKMTLLNDGYQKCHEYIAQLKSGQLKAQPGCTDEETLEALILRELSSIRDKAGKACVENLSKCVVFCPLEIILFAPLPRKNMCERCVPGMSG
;
A
#
# COMPACT_ATOMS: atom_id res chain seq x y z
N MET A 1 8.93 -7.36 -19.58
CA MET A 1 7.76 -8.13 -19.09
C MET A 1 7.07 -8.93 -20.20
N GLU A 2 7.32 -8.60 -21.46
CA GLU A 2 6.89 -9.38 -22.64
C GLU A 2 7.18 -10.89 -22.52
N LEU A 3 8.35 -11.25 -21.98
CA LEU A 3 8.80 -12.63 -21.72
C LEU A 3 7.91 -13.41 -20.72
N ILE A 4 7.17 -12.73 -19.85
CA ILE A 4 6.30 -13.41 -18.86
C ILE A 4 5.01 -13.89 -19.53
N VAL A 5 4.53 -13.18 -20.55
CA VAL A 5 3.23 -13.43 -21.20
C VAL A 5 3.40 -14.26 -22.49
N SER A 6 4.54 -14.17 -23.17
CA SER A 6 4.80 -14.96 -24.40
C SER A 6 6.30 -15.26 -24.54
N ASP A 7 6.67 -16.54 -24.69
CA ASP A 7 8.03 -16.92 -25.14
C ASP A 7 8.09 -17.25 -26.64
N ASP A 8 6.95 -17.60 -27.25
CA ASP A 8 6.94 -18.09 -28.62
C ASP A 8 6.94 -16.94 -29.64
N LEU A 9 8.04 -16.83 -30.38
CA LEU A 9 8.12 -15.96 -31.56
C LEU A 9 7.12 -16.36 -32.66
N LYS A 10 6.63 -17.62 -32.64
CA LYS A 10 5.72 -18.20 -33.63
C LYS A 10 4.24 -17.98 -33.32
N ASN A 11 3.85 -17.89 -32.04
CA ASN A 11 2.47 -17.62 -31.64
C ASN A 11 2.43 -16.74 -30.38
N PRO A 12 2.55 -15.41 -30.53
CA PRO A 12 2.52 -14.50 -29.39
C PRO A 12 1.11 -14.46 -28.78
N LYS A 13 1.01 -14.73 -27.47
CA LYS A 13 -0.24 -14.64 -26.71
C LYS A 13 -0.56 -13.16 -26.47
N LYS A 14 -1.49 -12.63 -27.28
CA LYS A 14 -1.88 -11.22 -27.26
C LYS A 14 -2.87 -10.91 -26.14
N LEU A 15 -2.35 -10.77 -24.92
CA LEU A 15 -3.14 -10.34 -23.77
C LEU A 15 -3.46 -8.84 -23.83
N ASN A 16 -4.71 -8.47 -23.60
CA ASN A 16 -5.14 -7.07 -23.46
C ASN A 16 -5.88 -6.87 -22.13
N LEU A 17 -5.41 -5.94 -21.30
CA LEU A 17 -6.02 -5.61 -20.01
C LEU A 17 -5.87 -4.12 -19.74
N THR A 18 -6.89 -3.53 -19.14
CA THR A 18 -6.82 -2.16 -18.63
C THR A 18 -7.51 -2.13 -17.27
N THR A 19 -6.79 -1.79 -16.21
CA THR A 19 -7.32 -1.82 -14.85
C THR A 19 -6.59 -0.80 -13.95
N PRO A 20 -7.33 -0.06 -13.11
CA PRO A 20 -6.71 0.80 -12.11
C PRO A 20 -6.21 -0.01 -10.90
N ASN A 21 -5.09 0.43 -10.32
CA ASN A 21 -4.56 -0.12 -9.08
C ASN A 21 -5.22 0.47 -7.84
N LYS A 22 -4.90 -0.10 -6.67
CA LYS A 22 -5.44 0.36 -5.37
C LYS A 22 -5.05 1.81 -5.04
N SER A 23 -3.89 2.26 -5.51
CA SER A 23 -3.34 3.60 -5.25
C SER A 23 -3.69 4.63 -6.34
N TYR A 24 -4.64 4.33 -7.22
CA TYR A 24 -5.02 5.19 -8.34
C TYR A 24 -5.59 6.54 -7.86
N SER A 25 -4.95 7.64 -8.27
CA SER A 25 -5.32 9.01 -7.88
C SER A 25 -5.99 9.83 -8.99
N GLY A 26 -6.22 9.24 -10.17
CA GLY A 26 -6.82 9.92 -11.34
C GLY A 26 -5.90 9.97 -12.57
N ASN A 27 -6.36 10.67 -13.62
CA ASN A 27 -5.63 10.90 -14.88
C ASN A 27 -5.22 9.67 -15.71
N ARG A 28 -5.90 8.52 -15.55
CA ARG A 28 -5.69 7.29 -16.35
C ARG A 28 -4.19 6.98 -16.50
N GLU A 29 -3.67 6.95 -17.72
CA GLU A 29 -2.26 6.70 -18.04
C GLU A 29 -1.27 7.74 -17.48
N PHE A 30 -1.68 8.98 -17.25
CA PHE A 30 -0.83 10.07 -16.73
C PHE A 30 -0.90 10.21 -15.20
N CYS A 31 -1.13 9.10 -14.51
CA CYS A 31 -1.17 9.09 -13.05
C CYS A 31 0.23 9.32 -12.47
N VAL A 32 0.37 10.26 -11.54
CA VAL A 32 1.64 10.60 -10.85
C VAL A 32 2.27 9.37 -10.15
N LYS A 33 1.44 8.40 -9.74
CA LYS A 33 1.85 7.19 -9.02
C LYS A 33 1.96 5.95 -9.92
N ASP A 34 1.89 6.11 -11.25
CA ASP A 34 1.90 5.02 -12.23
C ASP A 34 0.98 3.84 -11.81
N SER A 35 -0.23 4.20 -11.38
CA SER A 35 -1.20 3.28 -10.77
C SER A 35 -2.32 2.90 -11.73
N PHE A 36 -2.10 3.04 -13.04
CA PHE A 36 -3.07 2.65 -14.07
C PHE A 36 -2.41 1.68 -15.02
N VAL A 37 -2.85 0.42 -14.98
CA VAL A 37 -2.15 -0.65 -15.68
C VAL A 37 -2.80 -0.88 -17.04
N ILE A 38 -1.97 -0.77 -18.09
CA ILE A 38 -2.36 -1.01 -19.47
C ILE A 38 -1.47 -2.11 -20.05
N PHE A 39 -2.07 -3.25 -20.33
CA PHE A 39 -1.49 -4.31 -21.16
C PHE A 39 -2.11 -4.28 -22.55
N ARG A 40 -1.26 -4.25 -23.58
CA ARG A 40 -1.68 -4.39 -24.97
C ARG A 40 -0.82 -5.41 -25.68
N ASN A 41 -1.45 -6.36 -26.36
CA ASN A 41 -0.79 -7.40 -27.12
C ASN A 41 0.34 -8.12 -26.36
N GLY A 42 0.17 -8.35 -25.05
CA GLY A 42 1.18 -9.01 -24.20
C GLY A 42 2.30 -8.09 -23.69
N GLN A 43 2.27 -6.80 -24.02
CA GLN A 43 3.22 -5.79 -23.55
C GLN A 43 2.60 -4.90 -22.48
N LEU A 44 3.36 -4.64 -21.40
CA LEU A 44 3.00 -3.67 -20.37
C LEU A 44 3.40 -2.27 -20.87
N ILE A 45 2.41 -1.41 -21.11
CA ILE A 45 2.64 -0.04 -21.59
C ILE A 45 2.84 0.93 -20.43
N SER A 46 2.00 0.83 -19.39
CA SER A 46 2.01 1.72 -18.22
C SER A 46 1.51 0.95 -17.01
N GLY A 47 2.00 1.35 -15.84
CA GLY A 47 1.50 0.92 -14.55
C GLY A 47 2.37 -0.12 -13.85
N VAL A 48 2.36 -0.06 -12.51
CA VAL A 48 3.02 -1.04 -11.63
C VAL A 48 2.11 -2.24 -11.38
N LEU A 49 2.68 -3.42 -11.20
CA LEU A 49 1.90 -4.63 -10.89
C LEU A 49 1.65 -4.77 -9.39
N ASP A 50 0.39 -4.67 -8.99
CA ASP A 50 -0.05 -4.84 -7.61
C ASP A 50 -0.54 -6.27 -7.33
N LYS A 51 -0.75 -6.59 -6.05
CA LYS A 51 -1.41 -7.84 -5.62
C LYS A 51 -2.81 -8.02 -6.20
N SER A 52 -3.52 -6.96 -6.60
CA SER A 52 -4.81 -7.09 -7.30
C SER A 52 -4.65 -7.73 -8.69
N LEU A 53 -3.51 -7.51 -9.36
CA LEU A 53 -3.26 -7.97 -10.72
C LEU A 53 -2.53 -9.31 -10.77
N LEU A 54 -1.67 -9.59 -9.79
CA LEU A 54 -0.92 -10.85 -9.71
C LEU A 54 -1.47 -11.82 -8.65
N GLY A 55 -2.17 -11.32 -7.64
CA GLY A 55 -2.63 -12.11 -6.49
C GLY A 55 -4.06 -12.65 -6.63
N SER A 56 -4.45 -13.50 -5.68
CA SER A 56 -5.72 -14.23 -5.69
C SER A 56 -6.97 -13.35 -5.45
N SER A 57 -6.80 -12.08 -5.09
CA SER A 57 -7.88 -11.26 -4.52
C SER A 57 -8.85 -10.65 -5.53
N SER A 58 -8.55 -10.64 -6.84
CA SER A 58 -9.38 -9.92 -7.82
C SER A 58 -9.54 -10.69 -9.12
N LYS A 59 -10.74 -10.57 -9.73
CA LYS A 59 -11.07 -11.20 -11.02
C LYS A 59 -10.37 -10.54 -12.22
N THR A 60 -9.77 -9.38 -12.02
CA THR A 60 -8.96 -8.63 -13.00
C THR A 60 -7.51 -9.11 -13.05
N ASN A 61 -7.21 -10.29 -12.51
CA ASN A 61 -5.86 -10.85 -12.48
C ASN A 61 -5.40 -11.24 -13.90
N ILE A 62 -4.14 -10.98 -14.21
CA ILE A 62 -3.47 -11.35 -15.47
C ILE A 62 -3.58 -12.86 -15.72
N PHE A 63 -3.34 -13.69 -14.69
CA PHE A 63 -3.45 -15.15 -14.76
C PHE A 63 -4.87 -15.62 -15.02
N TYR A 64 -5.89 -14.90 -14.51
CA TYR A 64 -7.28 -15.24 -14.76
C TYR A 64 -7.67 -15.01 -16.22
N ILE A 65 -7.18 -13.93 -16.82
CA ILE A 65 -7.44 -13.64 -18.24
C ILE A 65 -6.67 -14.60 -19.14
N LEU A 66 -5.42 -14.93 -18.79
CA LEU A 66 -4.66 -15.96 -19.50
C LEU A 66 -5.35 -17.32 -19.47
N LEU A 67 -5.88 -17.72 -18.31
CA LEU A 67 -6.65 -18.95 -18.15
C LEU A 67 -7.90 -18.96 -19.04
N ARG A 68 -8.61 -17.83 -19.13
CA ARG A 68 -9.86 -17.71 -19.90
C ARG A 68 -9.62 -17.70 -21.41
N ASP A 69 -8.60 -16.98 -21.87
CA ASP A 69 -8.42 -16.70 -23.29
C ASP A 69 -7.48 -17.71 -23.98
N PHE A 70 -6.50 -18.25 -23.24
CA PHE A 70 -5.45 -19.12 -23.79
C PHE A 70 -5.40 -20.51 -23.14
N GLY A 71 -6.22 -20.78 -22.13
CA GLY A 71 -6.28 -22.06 -21.43
C GLY A 71 -5.33 -22.19 -20.24
N GLU A 72 -5.39 -23.35 -19.58
CA GLU A 72 -4.68 -23.61 -18.32
C GLU A 72 -3.15 -23.69 -18.48
N ASP A 73 -2.67 -24.35 -19.54
CA ASP A 73 -1.23 -24.50 -19.80
C ASP A 73 -0.54 -23.14 -19.93
N ALA A 74 -1.20 -22.18 -20.58
CA ALA A 74 -0.68 -20.84 -20.76
C ALA A 74 -0.58 -20.06 -19.43
N ALA A 75 -1.54 -20.25 -18.52
CA ALA A 75 -1.53 -19.60 -17.22
C ALA A 75 -0.47 -20.21 -16.29
N VAL A 76 -0.33 -21.53 -16.29
CA VAL A 76 0.67 -22.26 -15.49
C VAL A 76 2.08 -21.87 -15.91
N ASP A 77 2.35 -21.83 -17.21
CA ASP A 77 3.66 -21.48 -17.75
C ASP A 77 4.03 -20.02 -17.42
N ALA A 78 3.10 -19.07 -17.59
CA ALA A 78 3.30 -17.68 -17.20
C ALA A 78 3.60 -17.53 -15.68
N MET A 79 2.88 -18.28 -14.85
CA MET A 79 3.08 -18.28 -13.40
C MET A 79 4.44 -18.89 -13.01
N TRP A 80 4.83 -19.99 -13.66
CA TRP A 80 6.11 -20.66 -13.45
C TRP A 80 7.30 -19.76 -13.78
N ARG A 81 7.24 -19.03 -14.91
CA ARG A 81 8.27 -18.07 -15.31
C ARG A 81 8.41 -16.94 -14.30
N LEU A 82 7.29 -16.37 -13.87
CA LEU A 82 7.30 -15.32 -12.86
C LEU A 82 7.91 -15.84 -11.54
N ALA A 83 7.52 -17.03 -11.09
CA ALA A 83 8.02 -17.64 -9.87
C ALA A 83 9.54 -17.88 -9.88
N ARG A 84 10.14 -18.14 -11.06
CA ARG A 84 11.60 -18.31 -11.20
C ARG A 84 12.35 -16.98 -11.38
N MET A 85 11.77 -16.05 -12.12
CA MET A 85 12.42 -14.76 -12.40
C MET A 85 12.43 -13.84 -11.17
N MET A 86 11.33 -13.76 -10.42
CA MET A 86 11.21 -12.79 -9.33
C MET A 86 12.23 -13.01 -8.20
N PRO A 87 12.50 -14.23 -7.71
CA PRO A 87 13.50 -14.46 -6.67
C PRO A 87 14.92 -14.10 -7.12
N LEU A 88 15.27 -14.38 -8.39
CA LEU A 88 16.58 -14.02 -8.94
C LEU A 88 16.73 -12.50 -9.05
N TYR A 89 15.71 -11.83 -9.57
CA TYR A 89 15.70 -10.36 -9.65
C TYR A 89 15.79 -9.72 -8.28
N LEU A 90 15.00 -10.20 -7.31
CA LEU A 90 14.97 -9.66 -5.95
C LEU A 90 16.28 -9.90 -5.21
N SER A 91 16.88 -11.09 -5.36
CA SER A 91 18.18 -11.43 -4.77
C SER A 91 19.30 -10.56 -5.33
N ASN A 92 19.33 -10.34 -6.65
CA ASN A 92 20.37 -9.53 -7.29
C ASN A 92 20.21 -8.03 -7.00
N ARG A 93 18.97 -7.54 -6.88
CA ARG A 93 18.71 -6.14 -6.50
C ARG A 93 19.00 -5.89 -5.02
N GLY A 94 18.74 -6.89 -4.18
CA GLY A 94 18.78 -6.77 -2.72
C GLY A 94 17.56 -6.02 -2.18
N PHE A 95 16.85 -6.64 -1.24
CA PHE A 95 15.75 -6.00 -0.51
C PHE A 95 15.90 -6.27 0.98
N SER A 96 16.04 -5.22 1.77
CA SER A 96 16.23 -5.29 3.22
C SER A 96 15.43 -4.20 3.91
N ILE A 97 14.89 -4.50 5.08
CA ILE A 97 14.25 -3.51 5.94
C ILE A 97 15.19 -3.24 7.11
N GLY A 98 15.56 -1.97 7.30
CA GLY A 98 16.44 -1.54 8.38
C GLY A 98 15.69 -0.87 9.53
N ILE A 99 16.38 -0.64 10.65
CA ILE A 99 15.85 0.16 11.76
C ILE A 99 15.50 1.60 11.31
N GLY A 100 16.22 2.12 10.31
CA GLY A 100 15.95 3.43 9.71
C GLY A 100 14.61 3.52 8.97
N ASP A 101 14.02 2.40 8.56
CA ASP A 101 12.68 2.37 7.94
C ASP A 101 11.55 2.47 8.98
N VAL A 102 11.86 2.22 10.26
CA VAL A 102 10.89 2.20 11.38
C VAL A 102 11.09 3.39 12.33
N HIS A 103 12.25 4.05 12.26
CA HIS A 103 12.58 5.16 13.16
C HIS A 103 11.79 6.44 12.79
N PRO A 104 10.97 6.99 13.72
CA PRO A 104 10.19 8.19 13.44
C PRO A 104 11.07 9.45 13.43
N SER A 105 10.69 10.42 12.61
CA SER A 105 11.35 11.74 12.63
C SER A 105 11.03 12.49 13.93
N PRO A 106 11.91 13.38 14.42
CA PRO A 106 11.63 14.19 15.60
C PRO A 106 10.41 15.11 15.43
N GLN A 107 10.10 15.50 14.19
CA GLN A 107 8.87 16.24 13.87
C GLN A 107 7.63 15.39 14.18
N LEU A 108 7.61 14.14 13.73
CA LEU A 108 6.50 13.21 13.99
C LEU A 108 6.31 12.98 15.49
N LEU A 109 7.41 12.91 16.26
CA LEU A 109 7.33 12.77 17.72
C LEU A 109 6.65 13.98 18.39
N ARG A 110 6.93 15.20 17.92
CA ARG A 110 6.26 16.41 18.43
C ARG A 110 4.77 16.40 18.08
N GLU A 111 4.43 16.11 16.83
CA GLU A 111 3.05 16.01 16.36
C GLU A 111 2.26 14.94 17.14
N LYS A 112 2.89 13.79 17.40
CA LYS A 112 2.32 12.74 18.26
C LYS A 112 2.01 13.25 19.67
N MET A 113 2.93 13.99 20.30
CA MET A 113 2.71 14.50 21.66
C MET A 113 1.56 15.50 21.71
N THR A 114 1.45 16.39 20.72
CA THR A 114 0.31 17.31 20.60
C THR A 114 -1.00 16.54 20.47
N LEU A 115 -1.08 15.55 19.56
CA LEU A 115 -2.28 14.74 19.36
C LEU A 115 -2.69 13.95 20.62
N LEU A 116 -1.72 13.45 21.40
CA LEU A 116 -1.98 12.75 22.65
C LEU A 116 -2.51 13.70 23.72
N ASN A 117 -1.89 14.87 23.89
CA ASN A 117 -2.32 15.84 24.90
C ASN A 117 -3.75 16.31 24.63
N ASP A 118 -4.07 16.67 23.38
CA ASP A 118 -5.42 17.07 22.97
C ASP A 118 -6.44 15.95 23.18
N GLY A 119 -6.05 14.71 22.86
CA GLY A 119 -6.90 13.54 23.04
C GLY A 119 -7.19 13.22 24.51
N TYR A 120 -6.16 13.24 25.36
CA TYR A 120 -6.32 13.00 26.79
C TYR A 120 -7.12 14.10 27.48
N GLN A 121 -6.96 15.36 27.05
CA GLN A 121 -7.76 16.47 27.55
C GLN A 121 -9.25 16.24 27.32
N LYS A 122 -9.66 15.83 26.11
CA LYS A 122 -11.06 15.49 25.82
C LYS A 122 -11.58 14.31 26.62
N CYS A 123 -10.76 13.27 26.82
CA CYS A 123 -11.15 12.15 27.67
C CYS A 123 -11.40 12.61 29.12
N HIS A 124 -10.58 13.53 29.64
CA HIS A 124 -10.80 14.12 30.96
C HIS A 124 -12.09 14.96 31.02
N GLU A 125 -12.40 15.69 29.96
CA GLU A 125 -13.67 16.44 29.86
C GLU A 125 -14.89 15.50 29.89
N TYR A 126 -14.86 14.37 29.19
CA TYR A 126 -15.95 13.39 29.25
C TYR A 126 -16.10 12.76 30.64
N ILE A 127 -14.99 12.45 31.31
CA ILE A 127 -15.01 11.95 32.69
C ILE A 127 -15.60 13.00 33.64
N ALA A 128 -15.27 14.29 33.44
CA ALA A 128 -15.83 15.38 34.23
C ALA A 128 -17.34 15.54 33.97
N GLN A 129 -17.78 15.45 32.72
CA GLN A 129 -19.21 15.52 32.35
C GLN A 129 -20.04 14.39 32.95
N LEU A 130 -19.49 13.17 33.02
CA LEU A 130 -20.14 12.05 33.69
C LEU A 130 -20.26 12.32 35.20
N LYS A 131 -19.18 12.79 35.84
CA LYS A 131 -19.19 13.14 37.28
C LYS A 131 -20.18 14.25 37.61
N SER A 132 -20.39 15.20 36.69
CA SER A 132 -21.39 16.27 36.85
C SER A 132 -22.81 15.87 36.42
N GLY A 133 -23.01 14.65 35.91
CA GLY A 133 -24.31 14.16 35.42
C GLY A 133 -24.82 14.86 34.16
N GLN A 134 -23.95 15.51 33.38
CA GLN A 134 -24.32 16.26 32.17
C GLN A 134 -24.04 15.48 30.87
N LEU A 135 -23.53 14.25 30.98
CA LEU A 135 -23.21 13.43 29.82
C LEU A 135 -24.50 12.97 29.12
N LYS A 136 -24.61 13.23 27.82
CA LYS A 136 -25.76 12.80 27.03
C LYS A 136 -25.62 11.31 26.68
N ALA A 137 -26.45 10.48 27.29
CA ALA A 137 -26.52 9.05 26.99
C ALA A 137 -26.85 8.80 25.51
N GLN A 138 -26.19 7.80 24.92
CA GLN A 138 -26.57 7.30 23.61
C GLN A 138 -27.83 6.43 23.72
N PRO A 139 -28.71 6.43 22.69
CA PRO A 139 -29.96 5.67 22.75
C PRO A 139 -29.66 4.16 22.90
N GLY A 140 -30.17 3.57 23.99
CA GLY A 140 -30.01 2.14 24.27
C GLY A 140 -28.75 1.76 25.04
N CYS A 141 -27.97 2.73 25.53
CA CYS A 141 -26.80 2.49 26.38
C CYS A 141 -26.95 3.16 27.75
N THR A 142 -26.31 2.59 28.77
CA THR A 142 -26.13 3.26 30.06
C THR A 142 -25.13 4.42 29.96
N ASP A 143 -25.10 5.29 30.98
CA ASP A 143 -24.19 6.44 31.02
C ASP A 143 -22.72 6.01 31.02
N GLU A 144 -22.40 4.90 31.69
CA GLU A 144 -21.05 4.31 31.75
C GLU A 144 -20.64 3.71 30.39
N GLU A 145 -21.51 2.91 29.77
CA GLU A 145 -21.27 2.36 28.43
C GLU A 145 -21.13 3.48 27.38
N THR A 146 -21.88 4.58 27.54
CA THR A 146 -21.77 5.75 26.67
C THR A 146 -20.40 6.42 26.83
N LEU A 147 -19.88 6.54 28.06
CA LEU A 147 -18.54 7.08 28.31
C LEU A 147 -17.46 6.21 27.65
N GLU A 148 -17.53 4.89 27.83
CA GLU A 148 -16.58 3.96 27.23
C GLU A 148 -16.58 4.07 25.71
N ALA A 149 -17.76 4.11 25.08
CA ALA A 149 -17.89 4.27 23.64
C ALA A 149 -17.26 5.58 23.13
N LEU A 150 -17.43 6.69 23.87
CA LEU A 150 -16.85 7.99 23.51
C LEU A 150 -15.32 7.98 23.64
N ILE A 151 -14.78 7.41 24.73
CA ILE A 151 -13.33 7.29 24.92
C ILE A 151 -12.71 6.40 23.84
N LEU A 152 -13.30 5.24 23.57
CA LEU A 152 -12.84 4.32 22.52
C LEU A 152 -12.83 4.99 21.14
N ARG A 153 -13.86 5.79 20.84
CA ARG A 153 -13.94 6.57 19.60
C ARG A 153 -12.80 7.58 19.49
N GLU A 154 -12.54 8.36 20.54
CA GLU A 154 -11.43 9.34 20.52
C GLU A 154 -10.07 8.64 20.41
N LEU A 155 -9.83 7.58 21.17
CA LEU A 155 -8.58 6.82 21.11
C LEU A 155 -8.34 6.17 19.74
N SER A 156 -9.39 5.62 19.12
CA SER A 156 -9.31 5.12 17.74
C SER A 156 -9.00 6.24 16.76
N SER A 157 -9.60 7.42 16.93
CA SER A 157 -9.32 8.58 16.09
C SER A 157 -7.85 9.03 16.20
N ILE A 158 -7.28 9.04 17.41
CA ILE A 158 -5.86 9.37 17.64
C ILE A 158 -4.97 8.36 16.92
N ARG A 159 -5.24 7.05 17.06
CA ARG A 159 -4.50 6.00 16.37
C ARG A 159 -4.52 6.21 14.86
N ASP A 160 -5.69 6.49 14.29
CA ASP A 160 -5.85 6.64 12.85
C ASP A 160 -5.18 7.92 12.33
N LYS A 161 -5.22 9.03 13.09
CA LYS A 161 -4.50 10.28 12.77
C LYS A 161 -3.00 10.11 12.85
N ALA A 162 -2.50 9.49 13.93
CA ALA A 162 -1.09 9.18 14.09
C ALA A 162 -0.60 8.25 12.96
N GLY A 163 -1.38 7.22 12.62
CA GLY A 163 -1.08 6.31 11.50
C GLY A 163 -0.97 7.05 10.16
N LYS A 164 -1.90 7.96 9.86
CA LYS A 164 -1.83 8.79 8.64
C LYS A 164 -0.59 9.68 8.62
N ALA A 165 -0.31 10.38 9.72
CA ALA A 165 0.87 11.22 9.84
C ALA A 165 2.17 10.41 9.67
N CYS A 166 2.22 9.17 10.19
CA CYS A 166 3.35 8.26 9.98
C CYS A 166 3.55 7.94 8.50
N VAL A 167 2.49 7.54 7.78
CA VAL A 167 2.57 7.16 6.36
C VAL A 167 3.00 8.34 5.48
N GLU A 168 2.54 9.55 5.79
CA GLU A 168 2.93 10.76 5.07
C GLU A 168 4.40 11.13 5.32
N ASN A 169 4.85 11.05 6.57
CA ASN A 169 6.20 11.44 6.99
C ASN A 169 7.28 10.37 6.76
N LEU A 170 6.92 9.11 6.49
CA LEU A 170 7.86 8.01 6.22
C LEU A 170 8.72 8.22 4.95
N SER A 171 8.57 9.35 4.28
CA SER A 171 9.06 9.61 2.93
C SER A 171 10.39 10.39 2.85
N LYS A 172 11.08 10.67 3.96
CA LYS A 172 12.24 11.58 3.97
C LYS A 172 13.55 11.01 4.51
N CYS A 173 13.77 9.70 4.49
CA CYS A 173 15.12 9.18 4.69
C CYS A 173 15.87 9.13 3.35
N VAL A 174 16.31 10.30 2.87
CA VAL A 174 17.37 10.37 1.85
C VAL A 174 18.65 10.05 2.58
N VAL A 175 19.02 8.76 2.63
CA VAL A 175 20.41 8.42 2.89
C VAL A 175 21.19 9.02 1.72
N PHE A 176 21.84 10.16 1.97
CA PHE A 176 22.83 10.74 1.09
C PHE A 176 23.89 9.65 0.87
N CYS A 177 23.83 8.96 -0.26
CA CYS A 177 24.88 8.08 -0.70
C CYS A 177 25.68 8.88 -1.73
N PRO A 178 26.81 9.49 -1.35
CA PRO A 178 27.64 10.23 -2.28
C PRO A 178 28.46 9.22 -3.09
N LEU A 179 27.84 8.58 -4.07
CA LEU A 179 28.55 7.94 -5.17
C LEU A 179 27.60 7.83 -6.37
N GLU A 180 27.84 8.71 -7.35
CA GLU A 180 27.31 8.58 -8.71
C GLU A 180 27.68 7.22 -9.31
N ILE A 181 26.80 6.69 -10.17
CA ILE A 181 27.06 6.21 -11.54
C ILE A 181 25.85 5.37 -12.03
N ILE A 182 25.33 5.75 -13.21
CA ILE A 182 24.34 5.07 -14.09
C ILE A 182 22.83 5.29 -13.81
N LEU A 183 22.29 6.29 -14.50
CA LEU A 183 21.11 6.24 -15.37
C LEU A 183 20.00 5.21 -15.09
N PHE A 184 19.30 5.34 -13.96
CA PHE A 184 17.87 5.04 -13.83
C PHE A 184 17.33 6.01 -12.80
N ALA A 185 16.20 6.68 -13.10
CA ALA A 185 15.62 7.68 -12.21
C ALA A 185 15.59 7.17 -10.74
N PRO A 186 16.03 7.97 -9.75
CA PRO A 186 16.04 7.55 -8.37
C PRO A 186 14.59 7.42 -7.90
N LEU A 187 14.02 6.22 -8.01
CA LEU A 187 12.84 5.87 -7.26
C LEU A 187 13.21 6.01 -5.77
N PRO A 188 12.44 6.78 -4.97
CA PRO A 188 12.75 6.96 -3.56
C PRO A 188 12.70 5.59 -2.89
N ARG A 189 13.85 5.09 -2.41
CA ARG A 189 13.95 3.78 -1.72
C ARG A 189 13.09 3.82 -0.46
N LYS A 190 11.90 3.23 -0.49
CA LYS A 190 10.97 3.19 0.65
C LYS A 190 10.63 1.74 0.99
N ASN A 191 11.57 0.98 1.54
CA ASN A 191 11.43 -0.48 1.65
C ASN A 191 10.15 -0.92 2.40
N MET A 192 9.82 -0.26 3.52
CA MET A 192 8.61 -0.62 4.29
C MET A 192 7.32 -0.20 3.56
N CYS A 193 7.29 1.00 2.97
CA CYS A 193 6.11 1.47 2.22
C CYS A 193 5.91 0.69 0.92
N GLU A 194 6.99 0.35 0.22
CA GLU A 194 7.01 -0.48 -0.99
C GLU A 194 6.53 -1.91 -0.74
N ARG A 195 6.53 -2.40 0.50
CA ARG A 195 5.91 -3.69 0.84
C ARG A 195 4.40 -3.56 1.05
N CYS A 196 3.97 -2.48 1.69
CA CYS A 196 2.57 -2.22 2.02
C CYS A 196 1.73 -1.76 0.81
N VAL A 197 2.29 -0.92 -0.07
CA VAL A 197 1.61 -0.36 -1.25
C VAL A 197 1.11 -1.45 -2.22
N PRO A 198 1.96 -2.39 -2.68
CA PRO A 198 1.51 -3.52 -3.50
C PRO A 198 0.79 -4.60 -2.68
N GLY A 199 0.71 -4.49 -1.35
CA GLY A 199 -0.06 -5.38 -0.48
C GLY A 199 0.58 -6.74 -0.19
N MET A 200 1.93 -6.82 -0.23
CA MET A 200 2.66 -8.08 -0.04
C MET A 200 2.51 -8.65 1.37
N SER A 201 2.54 -7.79 2.40
CA SER A 201 2.19 -8.13 3.78
C SER A 201 1.77 -6.86 4.53
N GLY A 202 0.81 -7.00 5.45
CA GLY A 202 0.36 -5.93 6.34
C GLY A 202 1.27 -5.73 7.54
#